data_AF-A0AAE3ZKS0-F1
#
_entry.id   AF-A0AAE3ZKS0-F1
#
_cell.length_a   1.000
_cell.length_b   1.000
_cell.length_c   1.000
_cell.angle_alpha   90.00
_cell.angle_beta   90.00
_cell.angle_gamma   90.00
#
_symmetry.space_group_name_H-M   'P 1'
#
loop_
_entity.id
_entity.type
_entity.pdbx_description
1 polymer ?
#
loop_
_entity_poly.entity_id
_entity_poly.type
_entity_poly.pdbx_seq_one_letter_code
_entity_poly.pdbx_strand_id
1 'polypeptide(L)'
;MLRATGRVRSSGHCVVRVLPVPSGPLGPSASAVHAAFARFGLGGEVFGAELPFVAFDAPADADFGAIQRVLADGESQGWWHFEVGCGTDRWWRSERS
;
A
#
# COMPACT_ATOMS: atom_id res chain seq x y z
N MET A 1 16.06 -6.73 -26.23
CA MET A 1 14.88 -6.09 -25.61
C MET A 1 13.99 -7.17 -25.05
N LEU A 2 13.96 -7.36 -23.73
CA LEU A 2 13.01 -8.28 -23.09
C LEU A 2 11.66 -7.56 -22.97
N ARG A 3 10.60 -8.16 -23.52
CA ARG A 3 9.21 -7.71 -23.36
C ARG A 3 8.48 -8.74 -22.50
N ALA A 4 7.75 -8.30 -21.50
CA ALA A 4 6.85 -9.18 -20.76
C ALA A 4 5.71 -9.65 -21.69
N THR A 5 5.63 -10.95 -21.96
CA THR A 5 4.70 -11.57 -22.93
C THR A 5 3.40 -12.07 -22.30
N GLY A 6 3.19 -11.85 -21.00
CA GLY A 6 1.97 -12.23 -20.30
C GLY A 6 2.21 -12.52 -18.82
N ARG A 7 1.16 -12.42 -18.01
CA ARG A 7 1.20 -12.73 -16.57
C ARG A 7 1.27 -14.26 -16.39
N VAL A 8 2.44 -14.80 -16.02
CA VAL A 8 2.70 -16.25 -15.96
C VAL A 8 2.03 -16.94 -14.74
N ARG A 9 1.76 -16.21 -13.66
CA ARG A 9 0.88 -16.62 -12.55
C ARG A 9 0.65 -15.42 -11.64
N SER A 10 -0.53 -15.30 -11.04
CA SER A 10 -0.70 -14.42 -9.87
C SER A 10 0.18 -14.95 -8.75
N SER A 11 1.18 -14.17 -8.29
CA SER A 11 1.98 -14.54 -7.12
C SER A 11 1.17 -14.49 -5.82
N GLY A 12 -0.06 -13.96 -5.87
CA GLY A 12 -0.87 -13.67 -4.69
C GLY A 12 -0.49 -12.37 -3.99
N HIS A 13 0.59 -11.71 -4.42
CA HIS A 13 1.02 -10.42 -3.89
C HIS A 13 0.04 -9.31 -4.26
N CYS A 14 -0.10 -8.35 -3.35
CA CYS A 14 -0.89 -7.14 -3.55
C CYS A 14 0.02 -5.91 -3.47
N VAL A 15 0.00 -5.07 -4.50
CA VAL A 15 0.72 -3.79 -4.48
C VAL A 15 -0.24 -2.69 -4.08
N VAL A 16 0.09 -2.00 -3.00
CA VAL A 16 -0.66 -0.84 -2.50
C VAL A 16 0.24 0.38 -2.56
N ARG A 17 -0.32 1.48 -3.02
CA ARG A 17 0.37 2.74 -3.22
C ARG A 17 -0.21 3.77 -2.27
N VAL A 18 0.62 4.38 -1.44
CA VAL A 18 0.19 5.33 -0.40
C VAL A 18 0.89 6.66 -0.62
N LEU A 19 0.10 7.73 -0.74
CA LEU A 19 0.57 9.09 -0.92
C LEU A 19 0.20 9.94 0.29
N PRO A 20 1.18 10.36 1.13
CA PRO A 20 0.90 11.27 2.23
C PRO A 20 0.26 12.57 1.73
N VAL A 21 -0.73 13.09 2.45
CA VAL A 21 -1.30 14.41 2.15
C VAL A 21 -0.32 15.47 2.68
N PRO A 22 0.25 16.35 1.84
CA PRO A 22 1.28 17.29 2.30
C PRO A 22 0.81 18.26 3.39
N SER A 23 -0.47 18.66 3.35
CA SER A 23 -1.12 19.51 4.34
C SER A 23 -1.81 18.72 5.48
N GLY A 24 -1.68 17.39 5.48
CA GLY A 24 -2.31 16.52 6.45
C GLY A 24 -1.56 16.47 7.79
N PRO A 25 -2.14 15.84 8.82
CA PRO A 25 -1.57 15.77 10.16
C PRO A 25 -0.15 15.18 10.25
N LEU A 26 0.22 14.31 9.30
CA LEU A 26 1.55 13.67 9.23
C LEU A 26 2.49 14.34 8.23
N GLY A 27 2.02 15.36 7.50
CA GLY A 27 2.75 16.03 6.43
C GLY A 27 3.16 15.09 5.30
N PRO A 28 4.11 15.52 4.43
CA PRO A 28 4.63 14.71 3.32
C PRO A 28 5.65 13.66 3.81
N SER A 29 5.34 12.89 4.87
CA SER A 29 6.29 12.00 5.54
C SER A 29 6.14 10.55 5.10
N ALA A 30 7.00 10.10 4.17
CA ALA A 30 7.12 8.67 3.83
C ALA A 30 7.49 7.82 5.06
N SER A 31 8.33 8.35 5.96
CA SER A 31 8.72 7.65 7.18
C SER A 31 7.53 7.42 8.12
N ALA A 32 6.59 8.38 8.22
CA ALA A 32 5.37 8.22 9.00
C ALA A 32 4.46 7.15 8.39
N VAL A 33 4.37 7.11 7.05
CA VAL A 33 3.67 6.04 6.33
C VAL A 33 4.33 4.68 6.63
N HIS A 34 5.65 4.54 6.49
CA HIS A 34 6.35 3.29 6.85
C HIS A 34 6.11 2.87 8.30
N ALA A 35 6.14 3.81 9.25
CA ALA A 35 5.91 3.51 10.66
C ALA A 35 4.51 2.93 10.92
N ALA A 36 3.48 3.45 10.24
CA ALA A 36 2.11 2.94 10.36
C ALA A 36 1.96 1.48 9.88
N PHE A 37 2.78 1.06 8.91
CA PHE A 37 2.76 -0.29 8.35
C PHE A 37 3.85 -1.21 8.89
N ALA A 38 4.75 -0.72 9.75
CA ALA A 38 5.92 -1.46 10.22
C ALA A 38 5.56 -2.82 10.87
N ARG A 39 4.43 -2.90 11.56
CA ARG A 39 3.93 -4.14 12.21
C ARG A 39 3.65 -5.28 11.24
N PHE A 40 3.44 -4.97 9.96
CA PHE A 40 3.14 -5.95 8.91
C PHE A 40 4.40 -6.45 8.20
N GLY A 41 5.57 -5.85 8.47
CA GLY A 41 6.83 -6.25 7.83
C GLY A 41 6.83 -6.08 6.31
N LEU A 42 6.01 -5.17 5.77
CA LEU A 42 5.90 -4.95 4.33
C LEU A 42 7.19 -4.33 3.78
N GLY A 43 7.65 -4.84 2.64
CA GLY A 43 8.61 -4.10 1.81
C GLY A 43 7.94 -2.86 1.23
N GLY A 44 8.70 -1.77 1.07
CA GLY A 44 8.18 -0.60 0.37
C GLY A 44 9.27 0.27 -0.24
N GLU A 45 9.02 0.76 -1.45
CA GLU A 45 9.89 1.71 -2.15
C GLU A 45 9.31 3.12 -2.04
N VAL A 46 10.18 4.10 -1.78
CA VAL A 46 9.81 5.54 -1.75
C VAL A 46 10.24 6.19 -3.06
N PHE A 47 9.32 6.87 -3.74
CA PHE A 47 9.60 7.52 -5.03
C PHE A 47 9.76 9.04 -4.91
N GLY A 48 11.00 9.51 -4.75
CA GLY A 48 11.34 10.93 -4.88
C GLY A 48 10.96 11.81 -3.68
N ALA A 49 11.59 12.98 -3.60
CA ALA A 49 11.45 13.90 -2.46
C ALA A 49 10.19 14.79 -2.54
N GLU A 50 9.70 15.11 -3.73
CA GLU A 50 8.55 16.02 -3.92
C GLU A 50 7.19 15.32 -3.86
N LEU A 51 7.17 14.00 -4.12
CA LEU A 51 5.98 13.15 -4.04
C LEU A 51 6.37 11.88 -3.28
N PRO A 52 6.49 11.93 -1.95
CA PRO A 52 7.05 10.85 -1.11
C PRO A 52 6.10 9.65 -1.01
N PHE A 53 5.90 9.05 -2.16
CA PHE A 53 4.97 7.99 -2.45
C PHE A 53 5.57 6.67 -2.03
N VAL A 54 4.82 5.89 -1.26
CA VAL A 54 5.27 4.59 -0.76
C VAL A 54 4.50 3.49 -1.47
N ALA A 55 5.21 2.66 -2.23
CA ALA A 55 4.63 1.47 -2.84
C ALA A 55 4.93 0.26 -1.95
N PHE A 56 3.92 -0.24 -1.24
CA PHE A 56 4.01 -1.45 -0.45
C PHE A 56 3.75 -2.69 -1.29
N ASP A 57 4.59 -3.72 -1.11
CA ASP A 57 4.34 -5.07 -1.62
C ASP A 57 3.88 -5.96 -0.46
N ALA A 58 2.60 -6.33 -0.46
CA ALA A 58 2.00 -7.20 0.53
C ALA A 58 2.03 -8.65 0.03
N PRO A 59 2.74 -9.57 0.72
CA PRO A 59 2.78 -10.97 0.34
C PRO A 59 1.41 -11.63 0.51
N ALA A 60 1.20 -12.77 -0.16
CA ALA A 60 -0.10 -13.44 -0.25
C ALA A 60 -0.68 -13.90 1.10
N ASP A 61 0.19 -14.13 2.08
CA ASP A 61 -0.13 -14.56 3.45
C ASP A 61 -0.31 -13.40 4.43
N ALA A 62 -0.09 -12.15 4.00
CA ALA A 62 -0.32 -10.98 4.83
C ALA A 62 -1.79 -10.86 5.27
N ASP A 63 -1.99 -10.19 6.41
CA ASP A 63 -3.32 -9.85 6.92
C ASP A 63 -3.88 -8.64 6.15
N PHE A 64 -4.48 -8.92 4.99
CA PHE A 64 -5.08 -7.90 4.14
C PHE A 64 -6.18 -7.10 4.83
N GLY A 65 -6.97 -7.73 5.71
CA GLY A 65 -8.02 -7.03 6.45
C GLY A 65 -7.45 -6.01 7.44
N ALA A 66 -6.36 -6.35 8.14
CA ALA A 66 -5.67 -5.40 9.00
C ALA A 66 -4.97 -4.28 8.23
N ILE A 67 -4.40 -4.59 7.06
CA ILE A 67 -3.78 -3.59 6.18
C ILE A 67 -4.84 -2.61 5.66
N GLN A 68 -5.97 -3.11 5.17
CA GLN A 68 -7.10 -2.31 4.70
C GLN A 68 -7.66 -1.39 5.77
N ARG A 69 -7.77 -1.86 7.01
CA ARG A 69 -8.18 -1.01 8.15
C ARG A 69 -7.23 0.15 8.37
N VAL A 70 -5.92 -0.09 8.36
CA VAL A 70 -4.94 1.02 8.49
C VAL A 70 -5.07 2.01 7.35
N LEU A 71 -5.22 1.53 6.10
CA LEU A 71 -5.40 2.39 4.93
C LEU A 71 -6.64 3.29 5.07
N ALA A 72 -7.79 2.70 5.41
CA ALA A 72 -9.05 3.41 5.59
C ALA A 72 -9.01 4.38 6.78
N ASP A 73 -8.45 3.96 7.92
CA ASP A 73 -8.32 4.81 9.10
C ASP A 73 -7.44 6.03 8.80
N GLY A 74 -6.32 5.84 8.10
CA GLY A 74 -5.44 6.95 7.73
C GLY A 74 -6.04 7.89 6.69
N GLU A 75 -6.79 7.36 5.72
CA GLU A 75 -7.52 8.19 4.76
C GLU A 75 -8.61 9.02 5.46
N SER A 76 -9.38 8.41 6.37
CA SER A 76 -10.43 9.11 7.13
C SER A 76 -9.89 10.23 8.03
N GLN A 77 -8.65 10.09 8.51
CA GLN A 77 -7.94 11.08 9.31
C GLN A 77 -7.19 12.12 8.46
N GLY A 78 -7.25 12.02 7.13
CA GLY A 78 -6.56 12.92 6.21
C GLY A 78 -5.05 12.77 6.20
N TRP A 79 -4.52 11.60 6.59
CA TRP A 79 -3.09 11.33 6.63
C TRP A 79 -2.52 11.06 5.22
N TRP A 80 -3.26 10.36 4.38
CA TRP A 80 -2.85 9.96 3.04
C TRP A 80 -4.05 9.66 2.13
N HIS A 81 -3.76 9.53 0.84
CA HIS A 81 -4.58 8.81 -0.12
C HIS A 81 -3.93 7.46 -0.45
N PHE A 82 -4.71 6.49 -0.92
CA PHE A 82 -4.15 5.22 -1.36
C PHE A 82 -4.83 4.65 -2.61
N GLU A 83 -4.08 3.81 -3.33
CA GLU A 83 -4.54 3.07 -4.50
C GLU A 83 -4.07 1.61 -4.39
N VAL A 84 -4.93 0.67 -4.78
CA VAL A 84 -4.56 -0.75 -4.92
C VAL A 84 -4.20 -1.03 -6.37
N GLY A 85 -2.90 -1.07 -6.68
CA GLY A 85 -2.41 -1.22 -8.06
C GLY A 85 -2.54 -2.64 -8.62
N CYS A 86 -2.54 -3.66 -7.75
CA CYS A 86 -2.76 -5.06 -8.14
C CYS A 86 -3.41 -5.85 -7.01
N GLY A 87 -4.73 -5.73 -6.85
CA GLY A 87 -5.50 -6.51 -5.87
C GLY A 87 -5.77 -7.94 -6.34
N THR A 88 -5.75 -8.90 -5.41
CA THR A 88 -6.21 -10.28 -5.64
C THR A 88 -7.63 -10.48 -5.12
N ASP A 89 -8.32 -11.55 -5.53
CA ASP A 89 -9.65 -11.86 -4.97
C ASP A 89 -9.66 -11.95 -3.43
N ARG A 90 -8.55 -12.40 -2.83
CA ARG A 90 -8.39 -12.48 -1.37
C ARG A 90 -8.42 -11.08 -0.75
N TRP A 91 -7.75 -10.11 -1.38
CA TRP A 91 -7.77 -8.70 -0.98
C TRP A 91 -9.18 -8.11 -1.05
N TRP A 92 -9.92 -8.36 -2.13
CA TRP A 92 -11.27 -7.80 -2.27
C TRP A 92 -12.32 -8.49 -1.40
N ARG A 93 -12.09 -9.73 -0.96
CA ARG A 93 -12.95 -10.42 0.01
C ARG A 93 -12.70 -9.96 1.44
N SER A 94 -11.49 -9.52 1.79
CA SER A 94 -11.20 -9.05 3.16
C SER A 94 -11.85 -7.71 3.51
N GLU A 95 -12.29 -6.91 2.53
CA GLU A 95 -13.06 -5.67 2.78
C GLU A 95 -14.50 -5.93 3.26
N ARG A 96 -15.02 -7.14 3.00
CA ARG A 96 -16.44 -7.47 3.22
C ARG A 96 -16.69 -8.28 4.50
N SER A 97 -15.66 -8.50 5.31
CA SER A 97 -15.71 -9.36 6.49
C SER A 97 -15.37 -8.59 7.76
#